data_AF-A0A7S0ITA0-F1
#
_entry.id   AF-A0A7S0ITA0-F1
#
_cell.length_a   1.000
_cell.length_b   1.000
_cell.length_c   1.000
_cell.angle_alpha   90.00
_cell.angle_beta   90.00
_cell.angle_gamma   90.00
#
_symmetry.space_group_name_H-M   'P 1'
#
loop_
_entity.id
_entity.type
_entity.pdbx_description
1 polymer ?
#
loop_
_entity_poly.entity_id
_entity_poly.type
_entity_poly.pdbx_seq_one_letter_code
_entity_poly.pdbx_strand_id
1 'polypeptide(L)'
;KVVDPAALLPAVPARAMPTPGMPLTTMDVEVDGKPLTAGLHTFLPAFALEAAAVGQKRTIGNGFAERIDITSANFHMSVFSSKARKFADAEKQVKCLHLDVELLEVDRATMRGPLPELL
;
A
#
# COMPACT_ATOMS: atom_id res chain seq x y z
N LYS A 1 -2.29 42.01 14.52
CA LYS A 1 -1.67 41.08 13.54
C LYS A 1 -2.10 39.68 13.96
N VAL A 2 -2.96 39.01 13.19
CA VAL A 2 -3.41 37.65 13.51
C VAL A 2 -2.24 36.73 13.19
N VAL A 3 -1.72 36.03 14.20
CA VAL A 3 -0.67 35.03 14.04
C VAL A 3 -1.38 33.69 13.83
N ASP A 4 -1.07 33.03 12.71
CA ASP A 4 -1.57 31.68 12.45
C ASP A 4 -0.94 30.70 13.46
N PRO A 5 -1.74 30.07 14.34
CA PRO A 5 -1.23 29.09 15.32
C PRO A 5 -0.54 27.90 14.65
N ALA A 6 -0.86 27.59 13.39
CA ALA A 6 -0.22 26.51 12.64
C ALA A 6 1.27 26.78 12.36
N ALA A 7 1.70 28.06 12.36
CA ALA A 7 3.11 28.43 12.21
C ALA A 7 3.96 28.10 13.45
N LEU A 8 3.33 27.79 14.59
CA LEU A 8 4.00 27.35 15.82
C LEU A 8 4.19 25.83 15.88
N LEU A 9 3.54 25.09 14.99
CA LEU A 9 3.72 23.65 14.90
C LEU A 9 5.00 23.37 14.12
N PRO A 10 5.88 22.47 14.60
CA PRO A 10 7.01 22.03 13.80
C PRO A 10 6.48 21.43 12.49
N ALA A 11 7.04 21.88 11.37
CA ALA A 11 6.76 21.27 10.08
C ALA A 11 7.05 19.77 10.20
N VAL A 12 6.07 18.92 9.92
CA VAL A 12 6.30 17.47 9.91
C VAL A 12 7.31 17.22 8.79
N PRO A 13 8.52 16.69 9.10
CA PRO A 13 9.50 16.47 8.05
C PRO A 13 8.92 15.51 7.03
N ALA A 14 9.09 15.85 5.75
CA ALA A 14 8.69 14.98 4.66
C ALA A 14 9.36 13.62 4.86
N ARG A 15 8.57 12.53 4.88
CA ARG A 15 9.15 11.18 4.95
C ARG A 15 9.97 10.95 3.69
N ALA A 16 11.11 10.29 3.84
CA ALA A 16 11.86 9.80 2.69
C ALA A 16 11.05 8.70 1.99
N MET A 17 11.12 8.64 0.66
CA MET A 17 10.49 7.56 -0.09
C MET A 17 11.12 6.22 0.35
N PRO A 18 10.32 5.21 0.71
CA PRO A 18 10.84 3.90 1.07
C PRO A 18 11.71 3.31 -0.05
N THR A 19 12.94 2.96 0.29
CA THR A 19 13.82 2.12 -0.55
C THR A 19 13.88 0.70 0.04
N PRO A 20 14.38 -0.31 -0.69
CA PRO A 20 14.48 -1.67 -0.16
C PRO A 20 15.15 -1.71 1.22
N GLY A 21 14.54 -2.44 2.16
CA GLY A 21 14.95 -2.53 3.57
C GLY A 21 14.35 -1.46 4.50
N MET A 22 13.70 -0.43 3.99
CA MET A 22 13.01 0.59 4.80
C MET A 22 11.56 0.20 5.11
N PRO A 23 10.99 0.67 6.24
CA PRO A 23 9.57 0.53 6.48
C PRO A 23 8.75 1.29 5.43
N LEU A 24 7.58 0.76 5.13
CA LEU A 24 6.53 1.47 4.42
C LEU A 24 5.94 2.58 5.32
N THR A 25 5.15 3.47 4.73
CA THR A 25 4.70 4.72 5.32
C THR A 25 3.19 4.82 5.44
N THR A 26 2.44 4.04 4.66
CA THR A 26 0.97 3.99 4.65
C THR A 26 0.40 2.60 4.85
N MET A 27 1.25 1.56 4.78
CA MET A 27 0.89 0.18 5.06
C MET A 27 1.89 -0.45 6.01
N ASP A 28 1.39 -1.31 6.91
CA ASP A 28 2.20 -2.26 7.66
C ASP A 28 1.88 -3.65 7.10
N VAL A 29 2.92 -4.40 6.71
CA VAL A 29 2.78 -5.72 6.07
C VAL A 29 3.46 -6.75 6.95
N GLU A 30 2.75 -7.82 7.26
CA GLU A 30 3.27 -8.93 8.04
C GLU A 30 2.95 -10.26 7.37
N VAL A 31 3.90 -11.20 7.39
CA VAL A 31 3.70 -12.59 6.97
C VAL A 31 4.13 -13.48 8.12
N ASP A 32 3.23 -14.37 8.56
CA ASP A 32 3.45 -15.26 9.72
C ASP A 32 3.92 -14.52 10.98
N GLY A 33 3.36 -13.33 11.22
CA GLY A 33 3.72 -12.46 12.35
C GLY A 33 5.09 -11.80 12.24
N LYS A 34 5.75 -11.87 11.07
CA LYS A 34 7.01 -11.17 10.80
C LYS A 34 6.75 -9.94 9.93
N PRO A 35 7.13 -8.73 10.38
CA PRO A 35 6.97 -7.53 9.59
C PRO A 35 7.91 -7.54 8.38
N LEU A 36 7.38 -7.10 7.25
CA LEU A 36 8.12 -6.93 6.00
C LEU A 36 8.42 -5.45 5.76
N THR A 37 9.60 -5.19 5.22
CA THR A 37 10.02 -3.87 4.75
C THR A 37 9.81 -3.76 3.24
N ALA A 38 10.01 -2.58 2.67
CA ALA A 38 10.04 -2.41 1.23
C ALA A 38 11.10 -3.33 0.60
N GLY A 39 10.82 -3.85 -0.59
CA GLY A 39 11.68 -4.78 -1.33
C GLY A 39 10.97 -6.09 -1.70
N LEU A 40 11.73 -6.97 -2.35
CA LEU A 40 11.28 -8.30 -2.76
C LEU A 40 11.53 -9.33 -1.65
N HIS A 41 10.49 -10.05 -1.27
CA HIS A 41 10.50 -11.14 -0.28
C HIS A 41 10.05 -12.43 -0.95
N THR A 42 10.85 -13.48 -0.86
CA THR A 42 10.54 -14.77 -1.49
C THR A 42 10.29 -15.84 -0.44
N PHE A 43 9.14 -16.50 -0.51
CA PHE A 43 8.70 -17.57 0.38
C PHE A 43 8.59 -18.88 -0.40
N LEU A 44 9.72 -19.37 -0.91
CA LEU A 44 9.75 -20.60 -1.72
C LEU A 44 9.28 -21.82 -0.91
N PRO A 45 8.51 -22.74 -1.51
CA PRO A 45 8.04 -22.76 -2.90
C PRO A 45 6.67 -22.07 -3.12
N ALA A 46 6.14 -21.35 -2.13
CA ALA A 46 4.75 -20.93 -2.11
C ALA A 46 4.46 -19.67 -2.94
N PHE A 47 5.14 -18.55 -2.63
CA PHE A 47 4.88 -17.26 -3.28
C PHE A 47 6.05 -16.28 -3.10
N ALA A 48 5.98 -15.15 -3.81
CA ALA A 48 6.82 -13.98 -3.61
C ALA A 48 5.93 -12.75 -3.34
N LEU A 49 6.48 -11.80 -2.59
CA LEU A 49 5.84 -10.53 -2.28
C LEU A 49 6.81 -9.38 -2.55
N GLU A 50 6.42 -8.41 -3.37
CA GLU A 50 7.17 -7.18 -3.58
C GLU A 50 6.42 -6.00 -2.94
N ALA A 51 7.07 -5.33 -2.00
CA ALA A 51 6.52 -4.16 -1.31
C ALA A 51 7.26 -2.89 -1.76
N ALA A 52 6.55 -1.91 -2.32
CA ALA A 52 7.18 -0.70 -2.85
C ALA A 52 6.30 0.54 -2.76
N ALA A 53 6.94 1.72 -2.84
CA ALA A 53 6.23 2.97 -3.10
C ALA A 53 5.94 3.12 -4.61
N VAL A 54 4.73 3.59 -4.96
CA VAL A 54 4.27 3.76 -6.36
C VAL A 54 4.93 4.97 -7.05
N GLY A 55 5.78 5.71 -6.32
CA GLY A 55 6.65 6.76 -6.86
C GLY A 55 6.64 8.05 -6.05
N GLN A 56 7.69 8.85 -6.22
CA GLN A 56 7.98 10.04 -5.39
C GLN A 56 6.87 11.11 -5.37
N LYS A 57 6.08 11.23 -6.45
CA LYS A 57 5.03 12.26 -6.59
C LYS A 57 3.66 11.82 -6.08
N ARG A 58 3.49 10.56 -5.68
CA ARG A 58 2.20 10.02 -5.22
C ARG A 58 2.23 9.92 -3.70
N THR A 59 1.77 10.97 -3.01
CA THR A 59 1.74 11.03 -1.55
C THR A 59 0.33 11.01 -0.97
N ILE A 60 0.20 10.47 0.24
CA ILE A 60 -1.01 10.38 1.04
C ILE A 60 -0.70 10.98 2.42
N GLY A 61 -1.14 12.22 2.63
CA GLY A 61 -0.68 13.00 3.78
C GLY A 61 0.84 13.16 3.73
N ASN A 62 1.52 12.72 4.80
CA ASN A 62 2.98 12.72 4.91
C ASN A 62 3.63 11.39 4.47
N GLY A 63 2.84 10.41 4.01
CA GLY A 63 3.31 9.12 3.48
C GLY A 63 3.24 9.04 1.95
N PHE A 64 3.64 7.90 1.41
CA PHE A 64 3.63 7.60 -0.02
C PHE A 64 2.51 6.62 -0.35
N ALA A 65 1.91 6.75 -1.53
CA ALA A 65 1.09 5.69 -2.09
C ALA A 65 1.98 4.47 -2.31
N GLU A 66 1.56 3.33 -1.80
CA GLU A 66 2.34 2.10 -1.75
C GLU A 66 1.57 0.97 -2.42
N ARG A 67 2.33 0.02 -2.95
CA ARG A 67 1.84 -1.15 -3.67
C ARG A 67 2.51 -2.40 -3.10
N ILE A 68 1.71 -3.42 -2.83
CA ILE A 68 2.16 -4.76 -2.49
C ILE A 68 1.74 -5.69 -3.61
N ASP A 69 2.70 -6.28 -4.32
CA ASP A 69 2.46 -7.33 -5.31
C ASP A 69 2.69 -8.70 -4.68
N ILE A 70 1.69 -9.57 -4.78
CA ILE A 70 1.75 -10.96 -4.30
C ILE A 70 1.66 -11.84 -5.53
N THR A 71 2.72 -12.60 -5.80
CA THR A 71 2.85 -13.46 -6.98
C THR A 71 3.10 -14.90 -6.57
N SER A 72 2.34 -15.83 -7.12
CA SER A 72 2.62 -17.27 -7.10
C SER A 72 2.52 -17.83 -8.52
N ALA A 73 2.69 -19.14 -8.69
CA ALA A 73 2.75 -19.78 -10.01
C ALA A 73 1.51 -19.54 -10.91
N ASN A 74 0.35 -19.30 -10.32
CA ASN A 74 -0.94 -19.23 -11.01
C ASN A 74 -1.86 -18.11 -10.48
N PHE A 75 -1.27 -17.16 -9.74
CA PHE A 75 -2.00 -16.08 -9.08
C PHE A 75 -1.11 -14.85 -8.95
N HIS A 76 -1.66 -13.69 -9.31
CA HIS A 76 -1.03 -12.39 -9.11
C HIS A 76 -2.08 -11.39 -8.64
N MET A 77 -1.85 -10.81 -7.47
CA MET A 77 -2.70 -9.77 -6.88
C MET A 77 -1.86 -8.59 -6.42
N SER A 78 -2.39 -7.39 -6.64
CA SER A 78 -1.79 -6.14 -6.18
C SER A 78 -2.71 -5.47 -5.17
N VAL A 79 -2.13 -4.95 -4.09
CA VAL A 79 -2.83 -4.14 -3.09
C VAL A 79 -2.21 -2.76 -3.07
N PHE A 80 -3.04 -1.71 -3.14
CA PHE A 80 -2.60 -0.33 -3.21
C PHE A 80 -3.17 0.49 -2.06
N SER A 81 -2.35 1.37 -1.49
CA SER A 81 -2.84 2.39 -0.58
C SER A 81 -3.29 3.63 -1.38
N SER A 82 -4.47 4.18 -1.05
CA SER A 82 -5.08 5.26 -1.82
C SER A 82 -5.83 6.27 -0.95
N LYS A 83 -5.93 7.52 -1.43
CA LYS A 83 -6.74 8.57 -0.81
C LYS A 83 -8.22 8.25 -1.05
N ALA A 84 -9.04 8.34 -0.02
CA ALA A 84 -10.48 8.15 -0.17
C ALA A 84 -11.18 9.36 -0.79
N ARG A 85 -11.03 9.53 -2.12
CA ARG A 85 -11.57 10.66 -2.91
C ARG A 85 -13.09 10.83 -2.86
N LYS A 86 -13.81 9.84 -2.30
CA LYS A 86 -15.25 9.96 -2.01
C LYS A 86 -15.58 11.05 -0.99
N PHE A 87 -14.61 11.50 -0.18
CA PHE A 87 -14.77 12.62 0.74
C PHE A 87 -14.36 13.94 0.08
N ALA A 88 -15.17 14.99 0.24
CA ALA A 88 -14.84 16.33 -0.26
C ALA A 88 -13.72 17.01 0.55
N ASP A 89 -13.62 16.70 1.84
CA ASP A 89 -12.61 17.24 2.75
C ASP A 89 -11.28 16.48 2.62
N ALA A 90 -10.19 17.21 2.35
CA ALA A 90 -8.86 16.66 2.15
C ALA A 90 -8.32 15.95 3.40
N GLU A 91 -8.67 16.41 4.60
CA GLU A 91 -8.25 15.75 5.84
C GLU A 91 -8.92 14.38 5.97
N LYS A 92 -10.22 14.30 5.71
CA LYS A 92 -10.95 13.03 5.63
C LYS A 92 -10.44 12.10 4.53
N GLN A 93 -10.03 12.61 3.37
CA GLN A 93 -9.46 11.77 2.30
C GLN A 93 -8.20 11.03 2.75
N VAL A 94 -7.39 11.64 3.62
CA VAL A 94 -6.18 11.02 4.19
C VAL A 94 -6.54 10.11 5.36
N LYS A 95 -7.34 10.58 6.32
CA LYS A 95 -7.72 9.80 7.52
C LYS A 95 -8.54 8.56 7.20
N CYS A 96 -9.34 8.61 6.14
CA CYS A 96 -10.16 7.51 5.69
C CYS A 96 -9.55 6.78 4.48
N LEU A 97 -8.21 6.79 4.35
CA LEU A 97 -7.47 5.98 3.38
C LEU A 97 -8.09 4.58 3.24
N HIS A 98 -8.18 4.12 2.00
CA HIS A 98 -8.62 2.76 1.66
C HIS A 98 -7.52 1.99 0.97
N LEU A 99 -7.66 0.67 1.02
CA LEU A 99 -6.88 -0.27 0.23
C LEU A 99 -7.70 -0.65 -1.00
N ASP A 100 -7.11 -0.45 -2.17
CA ASP A 100 -7.65 -0.95 -3.43
C ASP A 100 -6.94 -2.26 -3.77
N VAL A 101 -7.68 -3.25 -4.26
CA VAL A 101 -7.14 -4.58 -4.60
C VAL A 101 -7.41 -4.86 -6.07
N GLU A 102 -6.38 -5.29 -6.79
CA GLU A 102 -6.46 -5.67 -8.19
C GLU A 102 -6.00 -7.12 -8.34
N LEU A 103 -6.86 -7.94 -8.93
CA LEU A 103 -6.51 -9.31 -9.33
C LEU A 103 -6.01 -9.27 -10.77
N LEU A 104 -4.69 -9.37 -10.95
CA LEU A 104 -4.04 -9.23 -12.25
C LEU A 104 -4.05 -10.52 -13.04
N GLU A 105 -3.80 -11.65 -12.37
CA GLU A 105 -3.69 -12.94 -13.02
C GLU A 105 -4.26 -14.02 -12.11
N VAL A 106 -5.08 -14.91 -12.69
CA VAL A 106 -5.62 -16.05 -11.98
C VAL A 106 -5.91 -17.20 -12.92
N ASP A 107 -5.44 -18.39 -12.57
CA ASP A 107 -5.82 -19.61 -13.26
C ASP A 107 -7.18 -20.11 -12.77
N ARG A 108 -8.22 -19.80 -13.55
CA ARG A 108 -9.60 -20.19 -13.26
C ARG A 108 -9.80 -21.71 -13.12
N ALA A 109 -8.97 -22.55 -13.75
CA ALA A 109 -9.12 -24.01 -13.69
C ALA A 109 -8.71 -24.58 -12.32
N THR A 110 -7.77 -23.91 -11.64
CA THR A 110 -7.25 -24.32 -10.34
C THR A 110 -7.93 -23.60 -9.17
N MET A 111 -8.69 -22.53 -9.42
CA MET A 111 -9.50 -21.88 -8.41
C MET A 111 -10.53 -22.81 -7.77
N ARG A 112 -10.81 -22.56 -6.50
CA ARG A 112 -11.85 -23.22 -5.71
C ARG A 112 -12.60 -22.15 -4.91
N GLY A 113 -13.85 -22.41 -4.54
CA GLY A 113 -14.70 -21.44 -3.83
C GLY A 113 -15.50 -20.54 -4.78
N PRO A 114 -16.01 -19.39 -4.31
CA PRO A 114 -16.98 -18.56 -5.06
C PRO A 114 -16.34 -17.61 -6.09
N LEU A 115 -15.02 -17.36 -6.02
CA LEU A 115 -14.35 -16.44 -6.95
C LEU A 115 -14.50 -16.79 -8.45
N PRO A 116 -14.50 -18.07 -8.88
CA PRO A 116 -14.77 -18.43 -10.27
C PRO A 116 -16.10 -17.93 -10.83
N GLU A 117 -17.09 -17.69 -9.96
CA GLU A 117 -18.43 -17.22 -10.36
C GLU A 117 -18.53 -15.68 -10.43
N LEU A 118 -17.52 -14.96 -9.93
CA LEU A 118 -17.51 -13.50 -9.82
C LEU A 118 -16.70 -12.79 -10.91
N LEU A 119 -16.04 -13.54 -11.82
CA LEU A 119 -15.11 -13.06 -12.86
C LEU A 119 -15.50 -13.51 -14.25
#